data_AF-A0A1L9NPP6-F1
#
_entry.id   AF-A0A1L9NPP6-F1
#
_cell.length_a   1.000
_cell.length_b   1.000
_cell.length_c   1.000
_cell.angle_alpha   90.00
_cell.angle_beta   90.00
_cell.angle_gamma   90.00
#
_symmetry.space_group_name_H-M   'P 1'
#
loop_
_entity.id
_entity.type
_entity.pdbx_description
1 polymer ?
#
loop_
_entity_poly.entity_id
_entity_poly.type
_entity_poly.pdbx_seq_one_letter_code
_entity_poly.pdbx_strand_id
1 'polypeptide(L)'
;MSMKLLYGTLLIAQAAAAAAASSHGTFASPANDVRLKFRYWLPDASVDTDTVVKDIEEAGAIGAEGVELLGLYNYGGSLAPQPDGADWATYGFGTPAFNKIFKASLQSAKNTGMVFDFALGPSQGQGVPAKTTDEGLHWDLAPFKCQCPIVFYHD
;
A
#
# COMPACT_ATOMS: atom_id res chain seq x y z
N MET A 1 -19.10 14.80 -54.63
CA MET A 1 -19.39 14.50 -53.21
C MET A 1 -19.91 15.77 -52.56
N SER A 2 -21.15 15.80 -52.08
CA SER A 2 -21.79 17.03 -51.61
C SER A 2 -21.18 17.51 -50.29
N MET A 3 -20.90 18.80 -50.17
CA MET A 3 -20.28 19.43 -48.99
C MET A 3 -21.07 19.16 -47.70
N LYS A 4 -22.40 19.02 -47.78
CA LYS A 4 -23.26 18.63 -46.65
C LYS A 4 -22.98 17.23 -46.11
N LEU A 5 -22.52 16.30 -46.97
CA LEU A 5 -22.16 14.93 -46.58
C LEU A 5 -20.82 14.90 -45.83
N LEU A 6 -19.87 15.77 -46.19
CA LEU A 6 -18.60 15.94 -45.48
C LEU A 6 -18.78 16.57 -44.10
N TYR A 7 -19.59 17.63 -43.98
CA TYR A 7 -19.85 18.26 -42.68
C TYR A 7 -20.62 17.33 -41.72
N GLY A 8 -21.57 16.54 -42.23
CA GLY A 8 -22.29 15.55 -41.43
C GLY A 8 -21.41 14.41 -40.90
N THR A 9 -20.46 13.91 -41.71
CA THR A 9 -19.50 12.89 -41.26
C THR A 9 -18.48 13.45 -40.27
N LEU A 10 -18.05 14.70 -40.44
CA LEU A 10 -17.12 15.37 -39.52
C LEU A 10 -17.74 15.57 -38.13
N LEU A 11 -19.02 15.94 -38.06
CA LEU A 11 -19.74 16.14 -36.79
C LEU A 11 -20.00 14.83 -36.02
N ILE A 12 -20.29 13.73 -36.73
CA ILE A 12 -20.51 12.42 -36.09
C ILE A 12 -19.20 11.83 -35.55
N ALA A 13 -18.08 11.99 -36.27
CA ALA A 13 -16.77 11.53 -35.80
C ALA A 13 -16.31 12.28 -34.54
N GLN A 14 -16.65 13.57 -34.43
CA GLN A 14 -16.26 14.41 -33.30
C GLN A 14 -17.08 14.09 -32.03
N ALA A 15 -18.37 13.75 -32.18
CA ALA A 15 -19.21 13.30 -31.07
C ALA A 15 -18.80 11.91 -30.55
N ALA A 16 -18.37 10.99 -31.42
CA ALA A 16 -17.86 9.68 -31.02
C ALA A 16 -16.51 9.77 -30.29
N ALA A 17 -15.63 10.69 -30.69
CA ALA A 17 -14.37 10.96 -29.99
C ALA A 17 -14.59 11.59 -28.60
N ALA A 18 -15.59 12.46 -28.46
CA ALA A 18 -15.96 13.09 -27.18
C ALA A 18 -16.65 12.12 -26.20
N ALA A 19 -17.34 11.09 -26.70
CA ALA A 19 -17.96 10.05 -25.88
C ALA A 19 -16.96 8.94 -25.42
N ALA A 20 -15.76 8.89 -26.01
CA ALA A 20 -14.80 7.80 -25.76
C ALA A 20 -13.78 8.07 -24.65
N ALA A 21 -13.52 9.33 -24.28
CA ALA A 21 -12.53 9.68 -23.26
C ALA A 21 -13.23 10.10 -21.96
N SER A 22 -13.62 9.11 -21.14
CA SER A 22 -13.91 9.36 -19.72
C SER A 22 -12.64 9.78 -18.98
N SER A 23 -12.74 10.25 -17.72
CA SER A 23 -11.55 10.43 -16.87
C SER A 23 -10.71 9.15 -16.74
N HIS A 24 -11.34 7.99 -16.96
CA HIS A 24 -10.73 6.67 -16.94
C HIS A 24 -10.08 6.26 -18.27
N GLY A 25 -9.94 7.19 -19.22
CA GLY A 25 -9.37 6.92 -20.53
C GLY A 25 -10.32 6.12 -21.41
N THR A 26 -9.75 5.21 -22.22
CA THR A 26 -10.46 4.38 -23.21
C THR A 26 -10.20 2.89 -22.92
N PHE A 27 -10.98 1.99 -23.52
CA PHE A 27 -10.73 0.55 -23.38
C PHE A 27 -9.32 0.13 -23.88
N ALA A 28 -8.84 0.74 -24.97
CA ALA A 28 -7.51 0.43 -25.53
C ALA A 28 -6.35 1.13 -24.80
N SER A 29 -6.65 2.22 -24.10
CA SER A 29 -5.69 3.00 -23.31
C SER A 29 -6.39 3.49 -22.05
N PRO A 30 -6.54 2.62 -21.03
CA PRO A 30 -7.16 2.99 -19.77
C PRO A 30 -6.29 4.04 -19.06
N ALA A 31 -6.91 4.98 -18.36
CA ALA A 31 -6.19 5.89 -17.48
C ALA A 31 -5.61 5.12 -16.29
N ASN A 32 -4.72 5.78 -15.55
CA ASN A 32 -4.06 5.14 -14.42
C ASN A 32 -5.06 4.67 -13.37
N ASP A 33 -6.05 5.48 -12.99
CA ASP A 33 -6.99 5.19 -11.89
C ASP A 33 -7.85 3.92 -12.04
N VAL A 34 -7.82 3.26 -13.20
CA VAL A 34 -8.54 2.01 -13.50
C VAL A 34 -7.63 0.86 -13.90
N ARG A 35 -6.30 1.02 -13.80
CA ARG A 35 -5.31 -0.03 -14.07
C ARG A 35 -5.03 -0.82 -12.79
N LEU A 36 -4.24 -1.89 -12.91
CA LEU A 36 -3.92 -2.78 -11.80
C LEU A 36 -2.86 -2.16 -10.89
N LYS A 37 -3.12 -2.19 -9.57
CA LYS A 37 -2.15 -1.88 -8.52
C LYS A 37 -1.69 -3.16 -7.84
N PHE A 38 -0.44 -3.19 -7.38
CA PHE A 38 0.08 -4.31 -6.61
C PHE A 38 0.67 -3.83 -5.28
N ARG A 39 0.65 -4.73 -4.29
CA ARG A 39 1.26 -4.48 -2.99
C ARG A 39 2.64 -5.14 -2.95
N TYR A 40 3.67 -4.34 -2.73
CA TYR A 40 5.05 -4.79 -2.63
C TYR A 40 5.43 -5.02 -1.16
N TRP A 41 5.69 -6.27 -0.80
CA TRP A 41 6.02 -6.67 0.57
C TRP A 41 7.53 -6.58 0.76
N LEU A 42 7.98 -5.50 1.38
CA LEU A 42 9.38 -5.26 1.71
C LEU A 42 9.70 -5.98 3.04
N PRO A 43 10.59 -6.98 3.09
CA PRO A 43 10.93 -7.67 4.34
C PRO A 43 11.48 -6.69 5.39
N ASP A 44 12.50 -5.92 5.01
CA ASP A 44 12.98 -4.71 5.68
C ASP A 44 13.93 -3.95 4.74
N ALA A 45 14.58 -2.90 5.24
CA ALA A 45 15.50 -2.09 4.43
C ALA A 45 16.92 -2.65 4.26
N SER A 46 17.18 -3.91 4.66
CA SER A 46 18.47 -4.59 4.43
C SER A 46 18.61 -5.11 3.00
N VAL A 47 17.50 -5.18 2.26
CA VAL A 47 17.48 -5.60 0.85
C VAL A 47 18.20 -4.59 -0.05
N ASP A 48 18.59 -5.06 -1.23
CA ASP A 48 19.18 -4.19 -2.25
C ASP A 48 18.17 -3.17 -2.79
N THR A 49 18.55 -1.89 -2.74
CA THR A 49 17.67 -0.79 -3.17
C THR A 49 17.43 -0.81 -4.67
N ASP A 50 18.44 -1.16 -5.46
CA ASP A 50 18.36 -1.13 -6.92
C ASP A 50 17.42 -2.22 -7.44
N THR A 51 17.41 -3.38 -6.77
CA THR A 51 16.44 -4.45 -7.02
C THR A 51 15.00 -3.97 -6.81
N VAL A 52 14.69 -3.31 -5.69
CA VAL A 52 13.34 -2.77 -5.41
C VAL A 52 12.93 -1.73 -6.46
N VAL A 53 13.85 -0.84 -6.86
CA VAL A 53 13.60 0.16 -7.90
C VAL A 53 13.29 -0.52 -9.24
N LYS A 54 14.10 -1.50 -9.62
CA LYS A 54 13.94 -2.25 -10.86
C LYS A 54 12.62 -2.99 -10.92
N ASP A 55 12.19 -3.63 -9.82
CA ASP A 55 10.89 -4.30 -9.76
C ASP A 55 9.72 -3.35 -10.04
N ILE A 56 9.79 -2.12 -9.50
CA ILE A 56 8.78 -1.07 -9.73
C ILE A 56 8.82 -0.62 -11.20
N GLU A 57 10.01 -0.42 -11.77
CA GLU A 57 10.17 -0.02 -13.17
C GLU A 57 9.64 -1.07 -14.14
N GLU A 58 9.96 -2.34 -13.92
CA GLU A 58 9.49 -3.46 -14.73
C GLU A 58 7.97 -3.62 -14.64
N ALA A 59 7.39 -3.46 -13.45
CA ALA A 59 5.93 -3.50 -13.28
C ALA A 59 5.24 -2.36 -14.05
N GLY A 60 5.78 -1.13 -14.00
CA GLY A 60 5.28 -0.01 -14.79
C GLY A 60 5.39 -0.26 -16.29
N ALA A 61 6.49 -0.84 -16.75
CA ALA A 61 6.73 -1.14 -18.16
C ALA A 61 5.73 -2.16 -18.75
N ILE A 62 5.20 -3.08 -17.93
CA ILE A 62 4.16 -4.04 -18.35
C ILE A 62 2.72 -3.53 -18.14
N GLY A 63 2.56 -2.28 -17.69
CA GLY A 63 1.25 -1.61 -17.60
C GLY A 63 0.62 -1.59 -16.22
N ALA A 64 1.37 -1.91 -15.15
CA ALA A 64 0.88 -1.65 -13.80
C ALA A 64 0.67 -0.14 -13.59
N GLU A 65 -0.41 0.20 -12.89
CA GLU A 65 -0.68 1.58 -12.50
C GLU A 65 0.24 2.05 -11.41
N GLY A 66 0.44 1.18 -10.42
CA GLY A 66 0.81 1.66 -9.11
C GLY A 66 1.23 0.56 -8.18
N VAL A 67 1.93 0.98 -7.15
CA VAL A 67 2.52 0.12 -6.13
C VAL A 67 2.18 0.67 -4.76
N GLU A 68 1.76 -0.22 -3.87
CA GLU A 68 1.71 0.04 -2.43
C GLU A 68 2.96 -0.56 -1.79
N LEU A 69 3.86 0.27 -1.28
CA LEU A 69 5.03 -0.19 -0.55
C LEU A 69 4.67 -0.47 0.92
N LEU A 70 4.84 -1.71 1.35
CA LEU A 70 4.47 -2.17 2.69
C LEU A 70 5.64 -2.91 3.35
N GLY A 71 6.02 -2.50 4.56
CA GLY A 71 6.94 -3.28 5.40
C GLY A 71 6.28 -4.55 5.93
N LEU A 72 6.96 -5.68 5.82
CA LEU A 72 6.54 -6.97 6.35
C LEU A 72 7.65 -7.59 7.19
N TYR A 73 7.75 -7.07 8.41
CA TYR A 73 8.71 -7.54 9.40
C TYR A 73 8.26 -8.88 10.01
N ASN A 74 9.22 -9.72 10.35
CA ASN A 74 9.02 -10.98 11.08
C ASN A 74 7.94 -11.90 10.49
N TYR A 75 8.04 -12.22 9.21
CA TYR A 75 7.10 -13.13 8.57
C TYR A 75 6.99 -14.46 9.34
N GLY A 76 5.78 -14.81 9.78
CA GLY A 76 5.51 -15.97 10.65
C GLY A 76 5.28 -15.62 12.12
N GLY A 77 5.56 -14.39 12.57
CA GLY A 77 5.18 -13.90 13.90
C GLY A 77 5.74 -14.77 15.03
N SER A 78 4.87 -15.28 15.90
CA SER A 78 5.24 -16.22 16.97
C SER A 78 5.37 -17.68 16.51
N LEU A 79 5.01 -17.98 15.25
CA LEU A 79 5.06 -19.33 14.67
C LEU A 79 6.44 -19.64 14.08
N ALA A 80 7.29 -18.64 13.89
CA ALA A 80 8.66 -18.79 13.40
C ALA A 80 9.60 -17.85 14.17
N PRO A 81 10.87 -18.22 14.36
CA PRO A 81 11.86 -17.29 14.90
C PRO A 81 12.08 -16.12 13.94
N GLN A 82 12.59 -15.02 14.48
CA GLN A 82 13.08 -13.91 13.68
C GLN A 82 14.12 -14.41 12.66
N PRO A 83 14.07 -13.95 11.39
CA PRO A 83 15.06 -14.31 10.39
C PRO A 83 16.48 -13.96 10.83
N ASP A 84 17.44 -14.82 10.50
CA ASP A 84 18.85 -14.56 10.77
C ASP A 84 19.30 -13.24 10.13
N GLY A 85 20.00 -12.41 10.90
CA GLY A 85 20.51 -11.11 10.43
C GLY A 85 19.49 -9.96 10.44
N ALA A 86 18.24 -10.20 10.85
CA ALA A 86 17.27 -9.11 10.98
C ALA A 86 17.71 -8.11 12.07
N ASP A 87 17.78 -6.83 11.71
CA ASP A 87 18.09 -5.71 12.60
C ASP A 87 17.14 -4.54 12.28
N TRP A 88 16.02 -4.48 12.99
CA TRP A 88 15.01 -3.43 12.76
C TRP A 88 15.36 -2.11 13.43
N ALA A 89 16.39 -2.04 14.28
CA ALA A 89 16.91 -0.76 14.75
C ALA A 89 17.64 -0.03 13.62
N THR A 90 18.29 -0.79 12.72
CA THR A 90 18.97 -0.26 11.53
C THR A 90 18.04 -0.19 10.32
N TYR A 91 17.28 -1.26 10.04
CA TYR A 91 16.54 -1.46 8.79
C TYR A 91 15.01 -1.36 8.92
N GLY A 92 14.51 -1.05 10.11
CA GLY A 92 13.07 -0.92 10.38
C GLY A 92 12.44 0.35 9.80
N PHE A 93 11.12 0.45 9.93
CA PHE A 93 10.35 1.57 9.42
C PHE A 93 10.83 2.92 9.99
N GLY A 94 10.94 3.93 9.13
CA GLY A 94 11.35 5.28 9.53
C GLY A 94 12.84 5.48 9.81
N THR A 95 13.66 4.42 9.84
CA THR A 95 15.12 4.54 9.98
C THR A 95 15.75 5.19 8.74
N PRO A 96 17.01 5.66 8.82
CA PRO A 96 17.71 6.18 7.65
C PRO A 96 17.79 5.18 6.47
N ALA A 97 17.96 3.88 6.75
CA ALA A 97 18.01 2.85 5.73
C ALA A 97 16.66 2.69 5.03
N PHE A 98 15.56 2.63 5.79
CA PHE A 98 14.22 2.59 5.23
C PHE A 98 13.92 3.84 4.40
N ASN A 99 14.24 5.03 4.91
CA ASN A 99 14.02 6.28 4.20
C ASN A 99 14.78 6.35 2.87
N LYS A 100 15.94 5.70 2.76
CA LYS A 100 16.71 5.60 1.50
C LYS A 100 15.92 4.81 0.45
N ILE A 101 15.51 3.59 0.79
CA ILE A 101 14.73 2.74 -0.12
C ILE A 101 13.40 3.39 -0.46
N PHE A 102 12.67 3.89 0.54
CA PHE A 102 11.38 4.56 0.35
C PHE A 102 11.48 5.73 -0.64
N LYS A 103 12.48 6.59 -0.50
CA LYS A 103 12.70 7.71 -1.43
C LYS A 103 13.07 7.25 -2.84
N ALA A 104 13.88 6.19 -2.96
CA ALA A 104 14.25 5.62 -4.25
C ALA A 104 13.02 5.02 -4.95
N SER A 105 12.20 4.25 -4.22
CA SER A 105 10.94 3.69 -4.73
C SER A 105 9.94 4.78 -5.14
N LEU A 106 9.79 5.82 -4.32
CA LEU A 106 8.92 6.96 -4.65
C LEU A 106 9.41 7.71 -5.90
N GLN A 107 10.73 7.90 -6.02
CA GLN A 107 11.32 8.54 -7.20
C GLN A 107 11.15 7.68 -8.47
N SER A 108 11.28 6.36 -8.35
CA SER A 108 11.02 5.41 -9.43
C SER A 108 9.56 5.49 -9.90
N ALA A 109 8.61 5.39 -8.97
CA ALA A 109 7.18 5.52 -9.29
C ALA A 109 6.85 6.87 -9.96
N LYS A 110 7.48 7.96 -9.51
CA LYS A 110 7.35 9.28 -10.17
C LYS A 110 7.90 9.26 -11.60
N ASN A 111 9.04 8.62 -11.85
CA ASN A 111 9.66 8.55 -13.17
C ASN A 111 8.85 7.69 -14.15
N THR A 112 8.22 6.62 -13.67
CA THR A 112 7.38 5.72 -14.48
C THR A 112 5.95 6.22 -14.65
N GLY A 113 5.56 7.30 -13.95
CA GLY A 113 4.20 7.81 -13.94
C GLY A 113 3.23 6.92 -13.15
N MET A 114 3.76 6.06 -12.28
CA MET A 114 2.98 5.18 -11.43
C MET A 114 2.42 5.90 -10.19
N VAL A 115 1.26 5.44 -9.72
CA VAL A 115 0.73 5.84 -8.42
C VAL A 115 1.50 5.11 -7.32
N PHE A 116 1.94 5.86 -6.31
CA PHE A 116 2.65 5.30 -5.17
C PHE A 116 1.79 5.43 -3.91
N ASP A 117 1.50 4.29 -3.29
CA ASP A 117 0.79 4.19 -2.02
C ASP A 117 1.73 3.58 -0.96
N PHE A 118 1.45 3.81 0.31
CA PHE A 118 2.24 3.28 1.41
C PHE A 118 1.41 3.19 2.69
N ALA A 119 1.73 2.22 3.54
CA ALA A 119 1.08 2.12 4.84
C ALA A 119 1.41 3.31 5.74
N LEU A 120 0.42 3.77 6.52
CA LEU A 120 0.60 4.86 7.50
C LEU A 120 1.60 4.52 8.63
N GLY A 121 2.00 3.26 8.75
CA GLY A 121 2.93 2.78 9.77
C GLY A 121 3.77 1.60 9.26
N PRO A 122 4.45 0.88 10.17
CA PRO A 122 5.42 -0.14 9.79
C PRO A 122 4.84 -1.33 9.00
N SER A 123 3.57 -1.69 9.18
CA SER A 123 2.98 -2.84 8.50
C SER A 123 1.43 -2.77 8.40
N GLN A 124 0.75 -3.92 8.27
CA GLN A 124 -0.71 -4.03 8.15
C GLN A 124 -1.38 -3.81 9.52
N GLY A 125 -1.91 -2.61 9.75
CA GLY A 125 -2.50 -2.22 11.03
C GLY A 125 -1.69 -1.12 11.70
N GLN A 126 -2.37 -0.22 12.39
CA GLN A 126 -1.79 1.04 12.84
C GLN A 126 -2.03 1.26 14.32
N GLY A 127 -0.94 1.64 14.99
CA GLY A 127 -0.94 2.36 16.25
C GLY A 127 0.15 3.43 16.15
N VAL A 128 -0.12 4.61 16.70
CA VAL A 128 0.94 5.59 16.96
C VAL A 128 1.61 5.23 18.29
N PRO A 129 2.89 5.59 18.51
CA PRO A 129 3.47 5.49 19.85
C PRO A 129 2.55 6.20 20.85
N ALA A 130 2.06 5.44 21.82
CA ALA A 130 1.11 5.90 22.83
C ALA A 130 1.44 5.27 24.18
N LYS A 131 1.16 5.99 25.27
CA LYS A 131 1.19 5.42 26.61
C LYS A 131 -0.06 4.58 26.81
N THR A 132 0.02 3.57 27.66
CA THR A 132 -1.07 2.60 27.90
C THR A 132 -2.39 3.22 28.39
N THR A 133 -2.40 4.48 28.82
CA THR A 133 -3.59 5.19 29.30
C THR A 133 -3.98 6.39 28.43
N ASP A 134 -3.37 6.57 27.25
CA ASP A 134 -3.72 7.67 26.35
C ASP A 134 -5.16 7.51 25.82
N GLU A 135 -5.87 8.62 25.69
CA GLU A 135 -7.24 8.66 25.15
C GLU A 135 -7.26 8.18 23.69
N GLY A 136 -8.28 7.40 23.32
CA GLY A 136 -8.45 6.88 21.95
C GLY A 136 -7.77 5.53 21.69
N LEU A 137 -7.07 4.95 22.66
CA LEU A 137 -6.58 3.57 22.56
C LEU A 137 -7.71 2.55 22.62
N HIS A 138 -7.53 1.45 21.88
CA HIS A 138 -8.42 0.29 21.97
C HIS A 138 -8.25 -0.37 23.34
N TRP A 139 -9.36 -0.56 24.05
CA TRP A 139 -9.39 -1.30 25.31
C TRP A 139 -9.94 -2.70 25.07
N ASP A 140 -9.20 -3.72 25.49
CA ASP A 140 -9.72 -5.08 25.52
C ASP A 140 -10.28 -5.38 26.92
N LEU A 141 -11.44 -6.03 26.98
CA LEU A 141 -12.03 -6.48 28.25
C LEU A 141 -11.37 -7.80 28.61
N ALA A 142 -10.55 -7.81 29.67
CA ALA A 142 -9.98 -9.03 30.22
C ALA A 142 -10.90 -9.61 31.31
N PRO A 143 -11.73 -10.64 31.02
CA PRO A 143 -12.53 -11.28 32.05
C PRO A 143 -11.63 -12.07 33.01
N PHE A 144 -11.87 -11.95 34.32
CA PHE A 144 -11.29 -12.83 35.32
C PHE A 144 -12.39 -13.45 36.18
N LYS A 145 -12.15 -14.68 36.67
CA LYS A 145 -13.00 -15.34 37.66
C LYS A 145 -12.27 -15.37 38.99
N CYS A 146 -12.91 -14.86 40.04
CA CYS A 146 -12.50 -15.08 41.41
C CYS A 146 -13.52 -16.00 42.10
N GLN A 147 -13.03 -17.00 42.84
CA GLN A 147 -13.88 -17.86 43.65
C GLN A 147 -14.13 -17.18 44.98
N CYS A 148 -15.35 -16.67 45.21
CA CYS A 148 -15.73 -16.11 46.50
C CYS A 148 -16.12 -17.26 47.44
N PRO A 149 -15.41 -17.49 48.56
CA PRO A 149 -15.84 -18.46 49.55
C PRO A 149 -17.12 -17.96 50.20
N ILE A 150 -18.23 -18.67 50.00
CA ILE A 150 -19.44 -18.45 50.79
C ILE A 150 -19.18 -19.11 52.15
N VAL A 151 -18.90 -18.31 53.17
CA VAL A 151 -18.86 -18.79 54.55
C VAL A 151 -20.28 -18.77 55.08
N PHE A 152 -20.92 -19.94 55.14
CA PHE A 152 -22.15 -20.09 55.90
C PHE A 152 -21.79 -20.13 57.39
N TYR A 153 -22.14 -19.07 58.12
CA TYR A 153 -22.19 -19.15 59.58
C TYR A 153 -23.42 -20.01 59.94
N HIS A 154 -23.17 -21.14 60.59
CA HIS A 154 -24.20 -21.87 61.32
C HIS A 154 -24.22 -21.33 62.75
N ASP A 155 -25.35 -20.72 63.12
CA ASP A 155 -25.68 -20.36 64.51
C ASP A 155 -25.89 -21.61 65.38
#